data_AF-A0A4D8QJZ2-F1
#
_entry.id   AF-A0A4D8QJZ2-F1
#
_cell.length_a   1.000
_cell.length_b   1.000
_cell.length_c   1.000
_cell.angle_alpha   90.00
_cell.angle_beta   90.00
_cell.angle_gamma   90.00
#
_symmetry.space_group_name_H-M   'P 1'
#
loop_
_entity.id
_entity.type
_entity.pdbx_description
1 polymer ?
#
loop_
_entity_poly.entity_id
_entity_poly.type
_entity_poly.pdbx_seq_one_letter_code
_entity_poly.pdbx_strand_id
1 'polypeptide(L)'
;MPAALSIREDLSASDLRALARRESKGRVAARMFAIAHALDGVSRAEAARLAGMDRQALPDAVVRYNAEGVAGLYDRPLPGRPEWLSEGEQGTPSPRTAL
;
A
#
# COMPACT_ATOMS: atom_id res chain seq x y z
N MET A 1 15.04 9.00 -11.08
CA MET A 1 15.11 7.59 -10.63
C MET A 1 14.38 7.51 -9.30
N PRO A 2 13.19 6.89 -9.19
CA PRO A 2 12.60 6.69 -7.86
C PRO A 2 13.54 5.81 -7.04
N ALA A 3 13.87 6.24 -5.82
CA ALA A 3 14.71 5.45 -4.92
C ALA A 3 14.08 4.07 -4.69
N ALA A 4 14.92 3.04 -4.61
CA ALA A 4 14.43 1.72 -4.25
C ALA A 4 13.89 1.76 -2.81
N LEU A 5 12.56 1.67 -2.65
CA LEU A 5 11.92 1.46 -1.35
C LEU A 5 12.43 0.18 -0.68
N SER A 6 13.23 0.31 0.38
CA SER A 6 13.62 -0.82 1.22
C SER A 6 12.39 -1.51 1.79
N ILE A 7 12.38 -2.84 1.84
CA ILE A 7 11.28 -3.62 2.42
C ILE A 7 11.61 -3.87 3.89
N ARG A 8 10.63 -3.73 4.78
CA ARG A 8 10.76 -4.09 6.19
C ARG A 8 11.02 -5.60 6.34
N GLU A 9 11.96 -5.97 7.21
CA GLU A 9 12.45 -7.36 7.33
C GLU A 9 12.01 -8.08 8.62
N ASP A 10 11.01 -7.55 9.32
CA ASP A 10 10.45 -8.17 10.53
C ASP A 10 9.92 -9.59 10.33
N LEU A 11 9.55 -9.93 9.09
CA LEU A 11 9.19 -11.28 8.67
C LEU A 11 10.10 -11.66 7.51
N SER A 12 10.62 -12.89 7.56
CA SER A 12 11.40 -13.43 6.46
C SER A 12 10.50 -13.74 5.25
N ALA A 13 11.12 -13.91 4.08
CA ALA A 13 10.41 -14.39 2.88
C ALA A 13 9.69 -15.74 3.14
N SER A 14 10.29 -16.61 3.95
CA SER A 14 9.71 -17.90 4.35
C SER A 14 8.47 -17.73 5.23
N ASP A 15 8.50 -16.78 6.19
CA ASP A 15 7.36 -16.48 7.05
C ASP A 15 6.19 -15.91 6.24
N LEU A 16 6.47 -14.98 5.33
CA LEU A 16 5.46 -14.41 4.42
C LEU A 16 4.82 -15.48 3.53
N ARG A 17 5.60 -16.44 3.01
CA ARG A 17 5.06 -17.58 2.27
C ARG A 17 4.20 -18.49 3.14
N ALA A 18 4.59 -18.72 4.39
CA ALA A 18 3.83 -19.54 5.31
C ALA A 18 2.47 -18.89 5.66
N LEU A 19 2.46 -17.57 5.88
CA LEU A 19 1.24 -16.79 6.06
C LEU A 19 0.37 -16.81 4.80
N ALA A 20 0.95 -16.59 3.63
CA ALA A 20 0.24 -16.58 2.35
C ALA A 20 -0.50 -17.90 2.06
N ARG A 21 0.14 -19.04 2.36
CA ARG A 21 -0.49 -20.37 2.20
C ARG A 21 -1.68 -20.62 3.13
N ARG A 22 -1.74 -19.92 4.26
CA ARG A 22 -2.83 -20.04 5.26
C ARG A 22 -3.92 -19.00 5.05
N GLU A 23 -3.64 -17.97 4.27
CA GLU A 23 -4.56 -16.87 4.02
C GLU A 23 -5.67 -17.28 3.05
N SER A 24 -6.91 -16.98 3.40
CA SER A 24 -8.07 -17.31 2.57
C SER A 24 -8.33 -16.25 1.49
N LYS A 25 -7.88 -15.02 1.70
CA LYS A 25 -8.04 -13.92 0.73
C LYS A 25 -6.92 -13.97 -0.31
N GLY A 26 -7.23 -14.46 -1.51
CA GLY A 26 -6.27 -14.61 -2.60
C GLY A 26 -5.48 -13.34 -2.94
N ARG A 27 -6.12 -12.15 -2.88
CA ARG A 27 -5.42 -10.87 -3.13
C ARG A 27 -4.38 -10.55 -2.05
N VAL A 28 -4.67 -10.89 -0.79
CA VAL A 28 -3.75 -10.68 0.32
C VAL A 28 -2.59 -11.68 0.24
N ALA A 29 -2.89 -12.95 -0.03
CA ALA A 29 -1.88 -13.98 -0.26
C ALA A 29 -0.94 -13.62 -1.41
N ALA A 30 -1.47 -13.10 -2.53
CA ALA A 30 -0.66 -12.63 -3.66
C ALA A 30 0.32 -11.52 -3.25
N ARG A 31 -0.14 -10.52 -2.47
CA ARG A 31 0.73 -9.45 -1.96
C ARG A 31 1.84 -10.01 -1.07
N MET A 32 1.54 -10.97 -0.20
CA MET A 32 2.55 -11.63 0.64
C MET A 32 3.59 -12.39 -0.19
N PHE A 33 3.17 -13.15 -1.22
CA PHE A 33 4.10 -13.83 -2.12
C PHE A 33 4.98 -12.85 -2.89
N ALA A 34 4.41 -11.76 -3.40
CA ALA A 34 5.15 -10.76 -4.14
C ALA A 34 6.24 -10.09 -3.27
N ILE A 35 5.93 -9.79 -2.00
CA ILE A 35 6.92 -9.24 -1.06
C ILE A 35 7.98 -10.29 -0.73
N ALA A 36 7.60 -11.56 -0.53
CA ALA A 36 8.56 -12.65 -0.30
C ALA A 36 9.54 -12.83 -1.48
N HIS A 37 9.05 -12.75 -2.73
CA HIS A 37 9.92 -12.78 -3.90
C HIS A 37 10.87 -11.58 -3.95
N ALA A 38 10.38 -10.39 -3.61
CA ALA A 38 11.21 -9.19 -3.59
C ALA A 38 12.28 -9.23 -2.49
N LEU A 39 11.99 -9.82 -1.32
CA LEU A 39 12.98 -10.08 -0.27
C LEU A 39 14.06 -11.08 -0.71
N ASP A 40 13.70 -12.06 -1.53
CA ASP A 40 14.68 -12.99 -2.15
C ASP A 40 15.48 -12.35 -3.30
N GLY A 41 15.37 -11.03 -3.50
CA GLY A 41 16.14 -10.29 -4.50
C GLY A 41 15.54 -10.31 -5.91
N VAL A 42 14.33 -10.84 -6.09
CA VAL A 42 13.61 -10.72 -7.37
C VAL A 42 13.22 -9.27 -7.59
N SER A 43 13.41 -8.77 -8.83
CA SER A 43 12.99 -7.41 -9.17
C SER A 43 11.50 -7.19 -8.88
N ARG A 44 11.09 -5.98 -8.46
CA ARG A 44 9.69 -5.70 -8.13
C ARG A 44 8.71 -6.03 -9.27
N ALA A 45 9.10 -5.73 -10.51
CA ALA A 45 8.26 -6.02 -11.68
C ALA A 45 8.06 -7.54 -11.86
N GLU A 46 9.12 -8.32 -11.70
CA GLU A 46 9.03 -9.78 -11.84
C GLU A 46 8.34 -10.42 -10.63
N ALA A 47 8.60 -9.92 -9.41
CA ALA A 47 7.92 -10.36 -8.20
C ALA A 47 6.39 -10.14 -8.28
N ALA A 48 5.96 -8.99 -8.80
CA ALA A 48 4.55 -8.72 -9.07
C ALA A 48 3.98 -9.72 -10.09
N ARG A 49 4.70 -9.96 -11.19
CA ARG A 49 4.31 -10.90 -12.23
C ARG A 49 4.17 -12.34 -11.71
N LEU A 50 5.14 -12.81 -10.92
CA LEU A 50 5.12 -14.14 -10.30
C LEU A 50 3.93 -14.32 -9.37
N ALA A 51 3.49 -13.25 -8.70
CA ALA A 51 2.31 -13.24 -7.85
C ALA A 51 0.99 -12.98 -8.59
N GLY A 52 1.01 -12.87 -9.92
CA GLY A 52 -0.19 -12.56 -10.72
C GLY A 52 -0.75 -11.15 -10.49
N MET A 53 0.11 -10.22 -10.05
CA MET A 53 -0.26 -8.84 -9.74
C MET A 53 0.09 -7.90 -10.89
N ASP A 54 -0.65 -6.79 -10.98
CA ASP A 54 -0.26 -5.66 -11.81
C ASP A 54 1.07 -5.03 -11.34
N ARG A 55 1.83 -4.45 -12.27
CA ARG A 55 3.16 -3.87 -12.00
C ARG A 55 3.13 -2.77 -10.94
N GLN A 56 2.04 -2.02 -10.83
CA GLN A 56 1.90 -0.93 -9.85
C GLN A 56 1.45 -1.44 -8.47
N ALA A 57 0.88 -2.64 -8.39
CA ALA A 57 0.28 -3.16 -7.17
C ALA A 57 1.31 -3.58 -6.11
N LEU A 58 2.51 -4.02 -6.52
CA LEU A 58 3.56 -4.39 -5.56
C LEU A 58 4.19 -3.16 -4.87
N PRO A 59 4.59 -2.08 -5.57
CA PRO A 59 5.06 -0.86 -4.91
C PRO A 59 4.09 -0.34 -3.84
N ASP A 60 2.78 -0.29 -4.14
CA ASP A 60 1.74 0.08 -3.17
C ASP A 60 1.70 -0.88 -1.97
N ALA A 61 1.69 -2.19 -2.24
CA ALA A 61 1.69 -3.20 -1.18
C ALA A 61 2.94 -3.10 -0.28
N VAL A 62 4.11 -2.81 -0.84
CA VAL A 62 5.37 -2.59 -0.08
C VAL A 62 5.25 -1.36 0.81
N VAL A 63 4.71 -0.24 0.32
CA VAL A 63 4.50 0.96 1.14
C VAL A 63 3.60 0.66 2.34
N ARG A 64 2.47 -0.03 2.10
CA ARG A 64 1.54 -0.41 3.18
C ARG A 64 2.13 -1.42 4.14
N TYR A 65 2.86 -2.41 3.63
CA TYR A 65 3.54 -3.41 4.45
C TYR A 65 4.63 -2.78 5.33
N ASN A 66 5.39 -1.84 4.79
CA ASN A 66 6.41 -1.14 5.58
C ASN A 66 5.77 -0.32 6.71
N ALA A 67 4.63 0.31 6.46
CA ALA A 67 3.92 1.12 7.46
C ALA A 67 3.20 0.28 8.53
N GLU A 68 2.51 -0.79 8.14
CA GLU A 68 1.54 -1.49 8.99
C GLU A 68 1.85 -3.00 9.16
N GLY A 69 2.90 -3.50 8.54
CA GLY A 69 3.19 -4.93 8.46
C GLY A 69 2.13 -5.69 7.67
N VAL A 70 1.88 -6.94 8.04
CA VAL A 70 0.89 -7.81 7.38
C VAL A 70 -0.51 -7.21 7.38
N ALA A 71 -0.88 -6.43 8.41
CA ALA A 71 -2.17 -5.76 8.50
C ALA A 71 -2.42 -4.80 7.31
N GLY A 72 -1.37 -4.14 6.81
CA GLY A 72 -1.45 -3.23 5.65
C GLY A 72 -1.74 -3.93 4.32
N LEU A 73 -1.59 -5.26 4.25
CA LEU A 73 -1.84 -6.03 3.04
C LEU A 73 -3.30 -6.37 2.81
N TYR A 74 -4.14 -6.26 3.85
CA TYR A 74 -5.58 -6.42 3.71
C TYR A 74 -6.17 -5.19 3.02
N ASP A 75 -7.20 -5.41 2.20
CA ASP A 75 -7.98 -4.31 1.65
C ASP A 75 -8.69 -3.60 2.81
N ARG A 76 -8.36 -2.32 3.03
CA ARG A 76 -9.16 -1.47 3.91
C ARG A 76 -10.38 -1.00 3.12
N PRO A 77 -11.57 -0.94 3.75
CA PRO A 77 -12.63 -0.09 3.23
C PRO A 77 -12.03 1.29 3.03
N LEU A 78 -12.20 1.88 1.85
CA LEU A 78 -11.85 3.29 1.67
C LEU A 78 -12.56 4.03 2.81
N PRO A 79 -11.86 4.83 3.65
CA PRO A 79 -12.59 5.90 4.32
C PRO A 79 -13.28 6.64 3.18
N GLY A 80 -14.61 6.78 3.28
CA GLY A 80 -15.38 7.53 2.28
C GLY A 80 -14.61 8.80 1.94
N ARG A 81 -14.55 9.14 0.64
CA ARG A 81 -13.86 10.30 0.06
C ARG A 81 -13.56 11.35 1.14
N PRO A 82 -12.28 11.67 1.48
CA PRO A 82 -12.02 12.73 2.43
C PRO A 82 -12.73 13.97 1.91
N GLU A 83 -13.68 14.43 2.69
CA GLU A 83 -14.54 15.54 2.37
C GLU A 83 -13.60 16.74 2.23
N TRP A 84 -13.48 17.29 1.02
CA TRP A 84 -12.77 18.54 0.79
C TRP A 84 -13.59 19.70 1.39
N LEU A 85 -13.69 19.71 2.70
CA LEU A 85 -13.94 20.90 3.49
C LEU A 85 -12.80 20.97 4.48
N SER A 86 -11.67 21.47 3.99
CA SER A 86 -10.68 22.07 4.87
C SER A 86 -11.41 23.06 5.78
N GLU A 87 -11.47 22.76 7.07
CA GLU A 87 -11.59 23.78 8.11
C GLU A 87 -10.41 24.74 7.93
N GLY A 88 -10.64 25.81 7.16
CA GLY A 88 -9.53 26.64 6.72
C GLY A 88 -9.93 27.76 5.79
N GLU A 89 -11.04 28.44 6.06
CA GLU A 89 -11.16 29.87 5.72
C GLU A 89 -12.19 30.52 6.63
N GLN A 90 -11.80 30.77 7.89
CA GLN A 90 -12.37 31.88 8.65
C GLN A 90 -11.87 33.18 7.99
N GLY A 91 -12.46 33.52 6.84
CA GLY A 91 -12.30 34.78 6.15
C GLY A 91 -13.46 35.70 6.50
N THR A 92 -13.24 36.56 7.47
CA THR A 92 -14.04 37.71 7.91
C THR A 92 -15.01 38.26 6.85
N PRO A 93 -16.33 38.38 7.11
CA PRO A 93 -17.21 39.13 6.23
C PRO A 93 -16.94 40.63 6.36
N SER A 94 -16.40 41.24 5.31
CA SER A 94 -16.33 42.71 5.19
C SER A 94 -17.33 43.18 4.12
N PRO A 95 -18.15 44.22 4.38
CA PRO A 95 -19.38 44.47 3.64
C PRO A 95 -19.19 45.33 2.37
N ARG A 96 -20.12 45.12 1.42
CA ARG A 96 -20.70 46.06 0.44
C ARG A 96 -19.80 47.17 -0.14
N THR A 97 -19.75 47.21 -1.47
CA THR A 97 -20.17 48.41 -2.23
C THR A 97 -20.59 47.99 -3.63
N ALA A 98 -21.83 48.32 -3.97
CA ALA A 98 -22.38 48.32 -5.32
C ALA A 98 -21.91 49.59 -6.03
N LEU A 99 -21.65 49.50 -7.33
CA LEU A 99 -21.96 50.51 -8.36
C LEU A 99 -21.93 49.82 -9.73
#